data_AF-A0AAU1BSM8-F1
#
_entry.id   AF-A0AAU1BSM8-F1
#
_cell.length_a   1.000
_cell.length_b   1.000
_cell.length_c   1.000
_cell.angle_alpha   90.00
_cell.angle_beta   90.00
_cell.angle_gamma   90.00
#
_symmetry.space_group_name_H-M   'P 1'
#
loop_
_entity.id
_entity.type
_entity.pdbx_description
1 polymer ?
#
loop_
_entity_poly.entity_id
_entity_poly.type
_entity_poly.pdbx_seq_one_letter_code
_entity_poly.pdbx_strand_id
1 'polypeptide(L)'
;MDHVEVPRRTFDYLLTGFVCHEAIDLARSYAESGIAHPGDPFGNVFAWLWEANRGNAVSLFADLLAEARRHAPEGKGLKLDDLIRDLRFALHNTQLSHVREYEEVERTLRAKVPEYFGGRTDL
;
A
#
# COMPACT_ATOMS: atom_id res chain seq x y z
N MET A 1 -6.00 19.43 -25.12
CA MET A 1 -5.04 18.34 -24.84
C MET A 1 -5.76 17.06 -25.15
N ASP A 2 -5.25 16.26 -26.07
CA ASP A 2 -5.83 14.95 -26.35
C ASP A 2 -5.64 14.06 -25.12
N HIS A 3 -6.74 13.48 -24.63
CA HIS A 3 -6.69 12.51 -23.54
C HIS A 3 -6.10 11.21 -24.09
N VAL A 4 -4.85 10.92 -23.73
CA VAL A 4 -4.25 9.61 -24.02
C VAL A 4 -4.69 8.65 -22.92
N GLU A 5 -5.58 7.72 -23.27
CA GLU A 5 -5.94 6.62 -22.37
C GLU A 5 -4.87 5.53 -22.38
N VAL A 6 -4.41 5.15 -21.18
CA VAL A 6 -3.49 4.01 -21.03
C VAL A 6 -4.30 2.71 -21.07
N PRO A 7 -4.01 1.77 -21.98
CA PRO A 7 -4.69 0.48 -21.99
C PRO A 7 -4.56 -0.24 -20.65
N ARG A 8 -5.66 -0.84 -20.17
CA ARG A 8 -5.75 -1.45 -18.83
C ARG A 8 -4.59 -2.40 -18.54
N ARG A 9 -4.25 -3.27 -19.50
CA ARG A 9 -3.17 -4.25 -19.34
C ARG A 9 -1.79 -3.58 -19.15
N THR A 10 -1.53 -2.48 -19.84
CA THR A 10 -0.29 -1.69 -19.67
C THR A 10 -0.27 -1.06 -18.30
N PHE A 11 -1.39 -0.48 -17.87
CA PHE A 11 -1.53 0.09 -16.53
C PHE A 11 -1.26 -0.96 -15.44
N ASP A 12 -1.83 -2.17 -15.57
CA ASP A 12 -1.62 -3.25 -14.61
C ASP A 12 -0.14 -3.66 -14.51
N TYR A 13 0.58 -3.78 -15.63
CA TYR A 13 2.02 -4.07 -15.60
C TYR A 13 2.85 -2.96 -14.95
N LEU A 14 2.52 -1.69 -15.22
CA LEU A 14 3.17 -0.55 -14.59
C LEU A 14 2.93 -0.56 -13.08
N LEU A 15 1.70 -0.85 -12.65
CA LEU A 15 1.34 -0.90 -11.25
C LEU A 15 2.05 -2.05 -10.52
N THR A 16 2.12 -3.24 -11.13
CA THR A 16 2.87 -4.37 -10.57
C THR A 16 4.36 -4.04 -10.44
N GLY A 17 4.98 -3.48 -11.48
CA GLY A 17 6.40 -3.10 -11.42
C GLY A 17 6.68 -2.04 -10.35
N PHE A 18 5.78 -1.07 -10.21
CA PHE A 18 5.83 -0.06 -9.16
C PHE A 18 5.76 -0.69 -7.76
N VAL A 19 4.78 -1.56 -7.50
CA VAL A 19 4.64 -2.25 -6.20
C VAL A 19 5.88 -3.05 -5.85
N CYS A 20 6.42 -3.83 -6.79
CA CYS A 20 7.61 -4.63 -6.53
C CYS A 20 8.80 -3.75 -6.11
N HIS A 21 8.96 -2.58 -6.73
CA HIS A 21 10.03 -1.65 -6.37
C HIS A 21 9.85 -1.08 -4.96
N GLU A 22 8.69 -0.51 -4.66
CA GLU A 22 8.40 0.07 -3.34
C GLU A 22 8.45 -0.99 -2.22
N ALA A 23 8.01 -2.22 -2.51
CA ALA A 23 8.05 -3.33 -1.57
C ALA A 23 9.46 -3.73 -1.14
N ILE A 24 10.43 -3.70 -2.07
CA ILE A 24 11.83 -4.03 -1.77
C ILE A 24 12.43 -2.99 -0.82
N ASP A 25 12.17 -1.71 -1.08
CA ASP A 25 12.70 -0.62 -0.25
C ASP A 25 12.02 -0.58 1.13
N LEU A 26 10.70 -0.80 1.16
CA LEU A 26 9.93 -0.96 2.40
C LEU A 26 10.46 -2.13 3.25
N ALA A 27 10.69 -3.30 2.65
CA ALA A 27 11.19 -4.47 3.36
C ALA A 27 12.57 -4.20 3.99
N ARG A 28 13.45 -3.50 3.27
CA ARG A 28 14.78 -3.11 3.77
C ARG A 28 14.67 -2.12 4.92
N SER A 29 13.91 -1.04 4.74
CA SER A 29 13.70 0.00 5.76
C SER A 29 13.09 -0.58 7.04
N TYR A 30 12.07 -1.43 6.91
CA TYR A 30 11.42 -2.09 8.04
C TYR A 30 12.38 -3.03 8.77
N ALA A 31 13.21 -3.77 8.04
CA ALA A 31 14.20 -4.65 8.66
C ALA A 31 15.25 -3.88 9.48
N GLU A 32 15.63 -2.68 9.05
CA GLU A 32 16.65 -1.85 9.70
C GLU A 32 16.10 -1.04 10.88
N SER A 33 14.91 -0.45 10.72
CA SER A 33 14.37 0.56 11.65
C SER A 33 13.07 0.15 12.37
N GLY A 34 12.39 -0.88 11.88
CA GLY A 34 11.03 -1.23 12.31
C GLY A 34 9.93 -0.27 11.82
N ILE A 35 10.27 0.69 10.94
CA ILE A 35 9.32 1.66 10.38
C ILE A 35 8.74 1.12 9.08
N ALA A 36 7.42 1.07 8.98
CA ALA A 36 6.68 0.51 7.85
C ALA A 36 6.24 1.60 6.85
N HIS A 37 7.08 2.59 6.59
CA HIS A 37 6.75 3.72 5.72
C HIS A 37 6.90 3.33 4.24
N PRO A 38 5.81 3.28 3.44
CA PRO A 38 5.87 2.78 2.07
C PRO A 38 6.42 3.79 1.04
N GLY A 39 6.67 5.03 1.47
CA GLY A 39 7.23 6.09 0.61
C GLY A 39 6.17 7.03 0.05
N ASP A 40 6.56 8.29 -0.18
CA ASP A 40 5.67 9.31 -0.76
C ASP A 40 5.16 8.94 -2.16
N PRO A 41 5.96 8.32 -3.06
CA PRO A 41 5.46 7.84 -4.34
C PRO A 41 4.28 6.88 -4.17
N PHE A 42 4.39 5.93 -3.23
CA PHE A 42 3.31 5.00 -2.90
C PHE A 42 2.07 5.74 -2.39
N GLY A 43 2.24 6.68 -1.46
CA GLY A 43 1.14 7.48 -0.94
C GLY A 43 0.37 8.24 -2.03
N ASN A 44 1.08 8.83 -2.99
CA ASN A 44 0.45 9.54 -4.11
C ASN A 44 -0.37 8.61 -5.02
N VAL A 45 0.18 7.44 -5.38
CA VAL A 45 -0.54 6.46 -6.22
C VAL A 45 -1.72 5.87 -5.46
N PHE A 46 -1.55 5.54 -4.18
CA PHE A 46 -2.62 5.06 -3.32
C PHE A 46 -3.76 6.07 -3.22
N ALA A 47 -3.46 7.35 -2.98
CA ALA A 47 -4.47 8.39 -2.87
C ALA A 47 -5.26 8.58 -4.17
N TRP A 48 -4.56 8.61 -5.31
CA TRP A 48 -5.21 8.68 -6.62
C TRP A 48 -6.13 7.47 -6.87
N LEU A 49 -5.67 6.25 -6.56
CA LEU A 49 -6.51 5.06 -6.67
C LEU A 49 -7.66 5.07 -5.67
N TRP A 50 -7.48 5.63 -4.49
CA TRP A 50 -8.54 5.72 -3.48
C TRP A 50 -9.73 6.54 -3.98
N GLU A 51 -9.45 7.64 -4.67
CA GLU A 51 -10.47 8.49 -5.30
C GLU A 51 -11.08 7.84 -6.54
N ALA A 52 -10.25 7.23 -7.41
CA ALA A 52 -10.69 6.68 -8.69
C ALA A 52 -11.39 5.31 -8.57
N ASN A 53 -10.85 4.41 -7.76
CA ASN A 53 -11.35 3.07 -7.52
C ASN A 53 -10.76 2.48 -6.22
N ARG A 54 -11.53 2.58 -5.12
CA ARG A 54 -11.14 2.07 -3.79
C ARG A 54 -10.71 0.60 -3.79
N GLY A 55 -11.30 -0.24 -4.65
CA GLY A 55 -10.91 -1.65 -4.77
C GLY A 55 -9.47 -1.83 -5.28
N ASN A 56 -9.06 -1.02 -6.26
CA ASN A 56 -7.68 -1.03 -6.74
C ASN A 56 -6.70 -0.52 -5.67
N ALA A 57 -7.09 0.48 -4.85
CA ALA A 57 -6.25 0.96 -3.75
C ALA A 57 -6.03 -0.13 -2.68
N VAL A 58 -7.09 -0.86 -2.31
CA VAL A 58 -6.99 -2.00 -1.39
C VAL A 58 -6.11 -3.11 -1.98
N SER A 59 -6.30 -3.47 -3.25
CA SER A 59 -5.47 -4.48 -3.92
C SER A 59 -4.00 -4.06 -3.96
N LEU A 60 -3.72 -2.80 -4.32
CA LEU A 60 -2.37 -2.24 -4.34
C LEU A 60 -1.68 -2.38 -2.97
N PHE A 61 -2.40 -2.05 -1.91
CA PHE A 61 -1.89 -2.15 -0.54
C PHE A 61 -1.65 -3.60 -0.11
N ALA A 62 -2.54 -4.52 -0.48
CA ALA A 62 -2.37 -5.94 -0.23
C ALA A 62 -1.15 -6.52 -0.98
N ASP A 63 -0.96 -6.13 -2.24
CA ASP A 63 0.19 -6.52 -3.05
C ASP A 63 1.50 -5.99 -2.45
N LEU A 64 1.54 -4.73 -2.00
CA LEU A 64 2.69 -4.16 -1.29
C LEU A 64 3.05 -4.97 -0.04
N LEU A 65 2.06 -5.28 0.81
CA LEU A 65 2.29 -6.06 2.02
C LEU A 65 2.81 -7.47 1.68
N ALA A 66 2.24 -8.12 0.67
CA ALA A 66 2.64 -9.44 0.24
C ALA A 66 4.06 -9.47 -0.30
N GLU A 67 4.41 -8.55 -1.21
CA GLU A 67 5.75 -8.47 -1.78
C GLU A 67 6.79 -8.05 -0.72
N ALA A 68 6.48 -7.09 0.15
CA ALA A 68 7.42 -6.67 1.19
C ALA A 68 7.73 -7.82 2.15
N ARG A 69 6.74 -8.65 2.51
CA ARG A 69 6.94 -9.86 3.32
C ARG A 69 7.81 -10.91 2.63
N ARG A 70 7.72 -11.05 1.31
CA ARG A 70 8.56 -11.97 0.54
C ARG A 70 10.02 -11.54 0.52
N HIS A 71 10.28 -10.23 0.58
CA HIS A 71 11.61 -9.65 0.60
C HIS A 71 12.17 -9.40 2.00
N ALA A 72 11.35 -9.52 3.04
CA ALA A 72 11.78 -9.34 4.43
C ALA A 72 12.68 -10.49 4.91
N PRO A 73 13.75 -10.20 5.68
CA PRO A 73 14.55 -11.24 6.33
C PRO A 73 13.71 -12.12 7.27
N GLU A 74 14.12 -13.39 7.44
CA GLU A 74 13.44 -14.33 8.35
C GLU A 74 13.26 -13.72 9.76
N GLY A 75 12.05 -13.82 10.30
CA GLY A 75 11.70 -13.29 11.62
C GLY A 75 11.42 -11.78 11.68
N LYS A 76 11.57 -11.02 10.57
CA LYS A 76 11.24 -9.59 10.48
C LYS A 76 10.03 -9.33 9.59
N GLY A 77 8.96 -10.08 9.84
CA GLY A 77 7.72 -9.96 9.07
C GLY A 77 7.03 -8.61 9.28
N LEU A 78 6.87 -7.85 8.19
CA LEU A 78 6.08 -6.62 8.16
C LEU A 78 4.64 -6.92 8.60
N LYS A 79 4.16 -6.27 9.66
CA LYS A 79 2.78 -6.43 10.15
C LYS A 79 1.81 -5.52 9.38
N LEU A 80 0.57 -5.98 9.20
CA LEU A 80 -0.48 -5.20 8.55
C LEU A 80 -0.69 -3.87 9.28
N ASP A 81 -0.80 -3.94 10.60
CA ASP A 81 -1.09 -2.78 11.46
C ASP A 81 0.03 -1.74 11.47
N ASP A 82 1.29 -2.16 11.35
CA ASP A 82 2.40 -1.21 11.24
C ASP A 82 2.33 -0.46 9.90
N LEU A 83 2.06 -1.17 8.81
CA LEU A 83 1.92 -0.56 7.49
C LEU A 83 0.69 0.37 7.42
N ILE A 84 -0.43 -0.04 8.01
CA ILE A 84 -1.62 0.82 8.13
C ILE A 84 -1.35 2.00 9.05
N ARG A 85 -0.52 1.90 10.09
CA ARG A 85 -0.19 3.08 10.90
C ARG A 85 0.65 4.07 10.09
N ASP A 86 1.67 3.55 9.41
CA ASP A 86 2.72 4.38 8.81
C ASP A 86 2.34 4.90 7.40
N LEU A 87 1.34 4.31 6.74
CA LEU A 87 0.76 4.82 5.49
C LEU A 87 0.29 6.28 5.61
N ARG A 88 -0.17 6.72 6.80
CA ARG A 88 -0.61 8.10 7.01
C ARG A 88 0.48 9.12 6.69
N PHE A 89 1.73 8.78 6.97
CA PHE A 89 2.87 9.65 6.70
C PHE A 89 3.20 9.71 5.20
N ALA A 90 3.06 8.61 4.48
CA ALA A 90 3.18 8.60 3.01
C ALA A 90 2.08 9.44 2.34
N LEU A 91 0.92 9.61 3.00
CA LEU A 91 -0.21 10.40 2.51
C LEU A 91 -0.14 11.89 2.85
N HIS A 92 0.95 12.38 3.47
CA HIS A 92 1.01 13.73 4.06
C HIS A 92 0.70 14.88 3.08
N ASN A 93 0.91 14.69 1.78
CA ASN A 93 0.60 15.67 0.74
C ASN A 93 -0.84 15.55 0.19
N THR A 94 -1.69 14.75 0.83
CA THR A 94 -3.05 14.42 0.36
C THR A 94 -4.08 14.66 1.46
N GLN A 95 -5.34 14.82 1.06
CA GLN A 95 -6.46 14.97 2.00
C GLN A 95 -6.63 13.74 2.90
N LEU A 96 -6.19 12.56 2.44
CA LEU A 96 -6.32 11.32 3.20
C LEU A 96 -5.45 11.29 4.47
N SER A 97 -4.47 12.18 4.61
CA SER A 97 -3.67 12.27 5.84
C SER A 97 -4.41 12.91 7.02
N HIS A 98 -5.52 13.61 6.76
CA HIS A 98 -6.37 14.19 7.80
C HIS A 98 -7.02 13.08 8.63
N VAL A 99 -7.07 13.25 9.96
CA VAL A 99 -7.50 12.21 10.92
C VAL A 99 -8.80 11.52 10.50
N ARG A 100 -9.83 12.31 10.17
CA ARG A 100 -11.15 11.80 9.81
C ARG A 100 -11.16 10.99 8.51
N GLU A 101 -10.43 11.44 7.49
CA GLU A 101 -10.33 10.72 6.21
C GLU A 101 -9.50 9.44 6.39
N TYR A 102 -8.44 9.53 7.21
CA TYR A 102 -7.59 8.40 7.50
C TYR A 102 -8.29 7.28 8.27
N GLU A 103 -9.21 7.61 9.18
CA GLU A 103 -10.04 6.62 9.88
C GLU A 103 -10.85 5.77 8.90
N GLU A 104 -11.34 6.34 7.79
CA GLU A 104 -12.01 5.56 6.74
C GLU A 104 -11.03 4.63 6.01
N VAL A 105 -9.84 5.13 5.68
CA VAL A 105 -8.77 4.34 5.05
C VAL A 105 -8.41 3.15 5.94
N GLU A 106 -8.06 3.40 7.20
CA GLU A 106 -7.67 2.39 8.17
C GLU A 106 -8.76 1.33 8.34
N ARG A 107 -10.01 1.75 8.61
CA ARG A 107 -11.14 0.84 8.79
C ARG A 107 -11.34 -0.06 7.57
N THR A 108 -11.22 0.50 6.37
CA THR A 108 -11.41 -0.24 5.13
C THR A 108 -10.28 -1.24 4.90
N LEU A 109 -9.02 -0.82 5.08
CA LEU A 109 -7.86 -1.71 4.90
C LEU A 109 -7.90 -2.87 5.91
N ARG A 110 -8.19 -2.60 7.19
CA ARG A 110 -8.34 -3.64 8.21
C ARG A 110 -9.43 -4.64 7.89
N ALA A 111 -10.54 -4.18 7.30
CA ALA A 111 -11.65 -5.06 6.94
C ALA A 111 -11.38 -5.89 5.68
N LYS A 112 -10.67 -5.31 4.69
CA LYS A 112 -10.58 -5.89 3.34
C LYS A 112 -9.26 -6.55 3.00
N VAL A 113 -8.14 -6.07 3.51
CA VAL A 113 -6.82 -6.64 3.22
C VAL A 113 -6.72 -8.11 3.69
N PRO A 114 -7.24 -8.53 4.86
CA PRO A 114 -7.21 -9.94 5.27
C PRO A 114 -7.84 -10.92 4.26
N GLU A 115 -8.84 -10.49 3.48
CA GLU A 115 -9.51 -11.31 2.47
C GLU A 115 -8.50 -11.81 1.41
N TYR A 116 -7.46 -11.03 1.09
CA TYR A 116 -6.39 -11.38 0.14
C TYR A 116 -5.41 -12.44 0.68
N PHE A 117 -5.43 -12.69 1.99
CA PHE A 117 -4.54 -13.64 2.67
C PHE A 117 -5.29 -14.85 3.24
N GLY A 118 -6.50 -15.12 2.73
CA GLY A 118 -7.34 -16.23 3.18
C GLY A 118 -8.08 -15.97 4.50
N GLY A 119 -8.30 -14.70 4.87
CA GLY A 119 -9.06 -14.31 6.06
C GLY A 119 -8.27 -14.36 7.37
N ARG A 120 -6.95 -14.53 7.31
CA ARG A 120 -6.08 -14.54 8.50
C ARG A 120 -6.02 -13.14 9.12
N THR A 121 -6.22 -13.08 10.44
CA THR A 121 -6.19 -11.84 11.23
C THR A 121 -4.91 -11.71 12.08
N ASP A 122 -4.06 -12.73 12.09
CA ASP A 122 -2.74 -12.74 12.74
C ASP A 122 -1.62 -12.14 11.85
N LEU A 123 -2.01 -11.30 10.88
CA LEU A 123 -1.12 -10.65 9.92
C LEU A 123 -0.33 -9.49 10.55
#